data_AF-A0A8C0S2E0-F1
#
_entry.id   AF-A0A8C0S2E0-F1
#
_cell.length_a   1.000
_cell.length_b   1.000
_cell.length_c   1.000
_cell.angle_alpha   90.00
_cell.angle_beta   90.00
_cell.angle_gamma   90.00
#
_symmetry.space_group_name_H-M   'P 1'
#
loop_
_entity.id
_entity.type
_entity.pdbx_description
1 polymer ?
#
loop_
_entity_poly.entity_id
_entity_poly.type
_entity_poly.pdbx_seq_one_letter_code
_entity_poly.pdbx_strand_id
1 'polypeptide(L)'
;MCFFVGSFVLVCLCICPSVQLSLCVCTGGMGVWVPQHIPEQGESQLGPSQASPAPGPCALLKDGCEAQALGQHVSPETPMASLSSRFWVRSRPRSLHSLSSQCPLPHSICPFPTDSQEPVSFRVIRTSSLYNRSWTQNQGSVWLDDVQIHAWDNKNRTFVFRWPWAQGDLSNEERMEADQLFYSNYIFYNLVYHDHVSQWQLEYPFQVQMEIGCELRIGEPFSGFMRYAYQGTDLIRFQNTSWRPSPKGGSRAQQASSVFNQYHEDNEFTHELITGYCPRYVLSLLDVGKADLQRQVRPEAWLSAGPSPGPGHLQLVCHVSGFYPKPVQVMWMRGEQEQQGTQRGDVLPHADGTWYLQVSLDVKAKEAAGLSCRVRHSSLGGQDMVLHWEQPHSVGLVFLVVIVPLVLLAGLAWWLWKRW
;
A
#
# COMPACT_ATOMS: atom_id res chain seq x y z
N MET A 1 33.06 -23.78 -12.59
CA MET A 1 31.88 -24.40 -11.91
C MET A 1 31.82 -25.86 -12.35
N CYS A 2 31.74 -26.81 -11.41
CA CYS A 2 31.61 -28.24 -11.76
C CYS A 2 30.20 -28.73 -11.41
N PHE A 3 29.60 -29.52 -12.31
CA PHE A 3 28.30 -30.15 -12.09
C PHE A 3 28.46 -31.68 -12.08
N PHE A 4 27.76 -32.35 -11.17
CA PHE A 4 27.61 -33.80 -11.18
C PHE A 4 26.44 -34.17 -12.08
N VAL A 5 26.67 -35.09 -13.03
CA VAL A 5 25.60 -35.77 -13.77
C VAL A 5 25.74 -37.27 -13.49
N GLY A 6 24.99 -37.76 -12.51
CA GLY A 6 25.07 -39.15 -12.05
C GLY A 6 26.39 -39.50 -11.35
N SER A 7 26.54 -40.76 -10.95
CA SER A 7 27.56 -41.20 -9.99
C SER A 7 29.01 -41.27 -10.50
N PHE A 8 29.31 -40.98 -11.77
CA PHE A 8 30.68 -41.20 -12.29
C PHE A 8 31.23 -40.20 -13.32
N VAL A 9 30.58 -39.04 -13.57
CA VAL A 9 31.15 -38.03 -14.50
C VAL A 9 31.15 -36.64 -13.87
N LEU A 10 32.36 -36.08 -13.73
CA LEU A 10 32.59 -34.71 -13.31
C LEU A 10 32.88 -33.85 -14.55
N VAL A 11 31.95 -32.95 -14.89
CA VAL A 11 32.17 -31.95 -15.96
C VAL A 11 32.48 -30.62 -15.29
N CYS A 12 33.66 -30.05 -15.58
CA CYS A 12 34.07 -28.75 -15.07
C CYS A 12 34.12 -27.73 -16.21
N LEU A 13 33.35 -26.64 -16.07
CA LEU A 13 33.47 -25.46 -16.91
C LEU A 13 34.49 -24.49 -16.29
N CYS A 14 35.55 -24.20 -17.03
CA CYS A 14 36.49 -23.11 -16.77
C CYS A 14 36.12 -21.93 -17.66
N ILE A 15 35.95 -20.74 -17.07
CA ILE A 15 35.76 -19.49 -17.79
C ILE A 15 37.07 -18.72 -17.68
N CYS A 16 37.81 -18.59 -18.78
CA CYS A 16 38.94 -17.68 -18.90
C CYS A 16 38.45 -16.31 -19.42
N PRO A 17 38.92 -15.16 -18.91
CA PRO A 17 38.37 -13.85 -19.28
C PRO A 17 38.80 -13.31 -20.66
N SER A 18 39.39 -14.14 -21.52
CA SER A 18 39.82 -13.72 -22.84
C SER A 18 39.71 -14.88 -23.85
N VAL A 19 38.63 -14.83 -24.63
CA VAL A 19 38.37 -15.50 -25.93
C VAL A 19 38.07 -17.02 -25.90
N GLN A 20 36.85 -17.35 -26.38
CA GLN A 20 36.26 -18.66 -26.75
C GLN A 20 36.01 -19.75 -25.68
N LEU A 21 34.73 -20.14 -25.51
CA LEU A 21 34.31 -21.32 -24.74
C LEU A 21 34.86 -22.61 -25.39
N SER A 22 35.59 -23.42 -24.62
CA SER A 22 35.93 -24.80 -24.99
C SER A 22 35.41 -25.75 -23.91
N LEU A 23 34.73 -26.82 -24.33
CA LEU A 23 34.21 -27.87 -23.45
C LEU A 23 35.27 -28.96 -23.27
N CYS A 24 35.77 -29.17 -22.06
CA CYS A 24 36.65 -30.30 -21.74
C CYS A 24 35.87 -31.37 -20.95
N VAL A 25 35.87 -32.60 -21.45
CA VAL A 25 35.27 -33.76 -20.78
C VAL A 25 36.40 -34.66 -20.27
N CYS A 26 36.55 -34.77 -18.95
CA CYS A 26 37.48 -35.72 -18.33
C CYS A 26 36.76 -37.06 -18.14
N THR A 27 37.18 -38.09 -18.87
CA THR A 27 36.81 -39.49 -18.56
C THR A 27 37.95 -40.12 -17.77
N GLY A 28 37.68 -40.44 -16.49
CA GLY A 28 38.65 -41.12 -15.63
C GLY A 28 38.73 -42.60 -15.95
N GLY A 29 39.85 -43.06 -16.50
CA GLY A 29 40.17 -44.48 -16.67
C GLY A 29 41.43 -44.84 -15.89
N MET A 30 41.30 -45.76 -14.94
CA MET A 30 42.42 -46.42 -14.26
C MET A 30 43.19 -47.32 -15.25
N GLY A 31 44.52 -47.23 -15.28
CA GLY A 31 45.40 -48.40 -15.44
C GLY A 31 46.17 -48.61 -16.76
N VAL A 32 47.51 -48.64 -16.58
CA VAL A 32 48.52 -49.53 -17.20
C VAL A 32 49.12 -49.18 -18.59
N TRP A 33 50.47 -49.08 -18.59
CA TRP A 33 51.40 -48.89 -19.72
C TRP A 33 51.82 -50.21 -20.37
N VAL A 34 51.96 -50.27 -21.71
CA VAL A 34 52.94 -51.11 -22.47
C VAL A 34 53.21 -50.45 -23.87
N PRO A 35 54.43 -50.51 -24.47
CA PRO A 35 54.89 -49.59 -25.53
C PRO A 35 55.08 -50.19 -26.95
N GLN A 36 55.37 -49.27 -27.91
CA GLN A 36 56.08 -49.43 -29.21
C GLN A 36 55.38 -50.09 -30.42
N HIS A 37 55.27 -49.34 -31.55
CA HIS A 37 56.09 -49.51 -32.77
C HIS A 37 55.72 -48.53 -33.91
N ILE A 38 56.75 -47.97 -34.56
CA ILE A 38 56.82 -47.29 -35.89
C ILE A 38 57.14 -48.42 -36.92
N PRO A 39 56.73 -48.44 -38.23
CA PRO A 39 57.13 -47.41 -39.22
C PRO A 39 56.29 -47.13 -40.51
N GLU A 40 56.63 -45.97 -41.10
CA GLU A 40 56.96 -45.67 -42.53
C GLU A 40 55.98 -45.36 -43.69
N GLN A 41 56.45 -44.36 -44.49
CA GLN A 41 56.23 -43.94 -45.89
C GLN A 41 55.01 -43.02 -46.22
N GLY A 42 55.14 -41.88 -46.94
CA GLY A 42 56.25 -41.33 -47.74
C GLY A 42 56.08 -39.83 -48.14
N GLU A 43 57.16 -39.30 -48.73
CA GLU A 43 57.46 -37.93 -49.21
C GLU A 43 56.51 -37.42 -50.33
N SER A 44 56.33 -36.13 -50.69
CA SER A 44 57.33 -35.07 -50.97
C SER A 44 56.76 -33.63 -51.12
N GLN A 45 57.42 -32.67 -50.43
CA GLN A 45 57.92 -31.32 -50.82
C GLN A 45 57.04 -30.23 -51.51
N LEU A 46 56.88 -29.03 -50.89
CA LEU A 46 57.66 -27.77 -51.12
C LEU A 46 57.06 -26.50 -50.43
N GLY A 47 57.89 -25.75 -49.66
CA GLY A 47 57.85 -24.28 -49.50
C GLY A 47 57.19 -23.66 -48.22
N PRO A 48 57.73 -22.57 -47.60
CA PRO A 48 57.75 -22.45 -46.13
C PRO A 48 57.00 -21.24 -45.49
N SER A 49 56.89 -21.31 -44.15
CA SER A 49 56.66 -20.25 -43.14
C SER A 49 55.22 -19.72 -42.99
N GLN A 50 54.59 -19.61 -41.81
CA GLN A 50 54.93 -19.78 -40.39
C GLN A 50 53.62 -20.15 -39.67
N ALA A 51 53.62 -21.15 -38.78
CA ALA A 51 52.49 -21.48 -37.91
C ALA A 51 52.97 -21.77 -36.47
N SER A 52 52.09 -21.42 -35.54
CA SER A 52 52.08 -21.53 -34.08
C SER A 52 52.87 -22.66 -33.40
N PRO A 53 53.32 -22.47 -32.13
CA PRO A 53 53.71 -23.57 -31.27
C PRO A 53 52.53 -24.05 -30.40
N ALA A 54 52.29 -25.38 -30.43
CA ALA A 54 51.54 -26.15 -29.45
C ALA A 54 52.48 -26.61 -28.29
N PRO A 55 51.95 -27.08 -27.15
CA PRO A 55 52.57 -26.93 -25.83
C PRO A 55 53.53 -28.07 -25.42
N GLY A 56 54.54 -27.71 -24.63
CA GLY A 56 55.40 -28.65 -23.89
C GLY A 56 54.80 -29.11 -22.55
N PRO A 57 55.38 -30.15 -21.91
CA PRO A 57 54.74 -30.88 -20.81
C PRO A 57 54.80 -30.14 -19.47
N CYS A 58 53.75 -30.30 -18.67
CA CYS A 58 53.63 -29.79 -17.30
C CYS A 58 54.68 -30.44 -16.38
N ALA A 59 55.59 -29.60 -15.85
CA ALA A 59 56.42 -29.96 -14.70
C ALA A 59 55.62 -29.81 -13.40
N LEU A 60 55.62 -30.87 -12.59
CA LEU A 60 55.17 -30.86 -11.20
C LEU A 60 56.21 -30.12 -10.35
N LEU A 61 55.85 -28.94 -9.84
CA LEU A 61 56.53 -28.31 -8.72
C LEU A 61 55.60 -28.37 -7.50
N LYS A 62 56.03 -29.19 -6.53
CA LYS A 62 55.65 -29.05 -5.12
C LYS A 62 56.14 -27.68 -4.66
N ASP A 63 55.26 -26.85 -4.12
CA ASP A 63 55.52 -25.99 -2.96
C ASP A 63 54.20 -25.35 -2.49
N GLY A 64 54.10 -25.17 -1.16
CA GLY A 64 52.85 -24.96 -0.44
C GLY A 64 52.11 -23.66 -0.73
N CYS A 65 50.78 -23.72 -0.69
CA CYS A 65 49.91 -22.55 -0.65
C CYS A 65 49.91 -21.94 0.76
N GLU A 66 50.57 -20.81 0.91
CA GLU A 66 50.23 -19.81 1.93
C GLU A 66 49.22 -18.84 1.31
N ALA A 67 48.05 -18.69 1.93
CA ALA A 67 46.96 -17.88 1.42
C ALA A 67 47.21 -16.40 1.72
N GLN A 68 47.47 -15.60 0.68
CA GLN A 68 47.43 -14.14 0.76
C GLN A 68 46.28 -13.63 -0.11
N ALA A 69 45.29 -13.05 0.56
CA ALA A 69 44.09 -12.48 -0.06
C ALA A 69 44.44 -11.20 -0.85
N LEU A 70 44.25 -11.23 -2.16
CA LEU A 70 44.11 -10.04 -2.99
C LEU A 70 42.63 -9.86 -3.31
N GLY A 71 42.02 -8.87 -2.66
CA GLY A 71 40.62 -8.50 -2.86
C GLY A 71 40.39 -8.00 -4.29
N GLN A 72 39.57 -8.72 -5.03
CA GLN A 72 38.82 -8.17 -6.15
C GLN A 72 37.39 -7.92 -5.66
N HIS A 73 37.05 -6.64 -5.55
CA HIS A 73 35.67 -6.17 -5.40
C HIS A 73 34.90 -6.52 -6.68
N VAL A 74 34.25 -7.68 -6.68
CA VAL A 74 33.10 -7.95 -7.54
C VAL A 74 31.89 -7.64 -6.70
N SER A 75 31.30 -6.45 -6.90
CA SER A 75 30.01 -6.13 -6.30
C SER A 75 28.96 -7.09 -6.86
N PRO A 76 28.22 -7.83 -6.02
CA PRO A 76 27.04 -8.52 -6.50
C PRO A 76 25.99 -7.46 -6.81
N GLU A 77 25.50 -7.39 -8.05
CA GLU A 77 24.30 -6.61 -8.35
C GLU A 77 23.19 -7.08 -7.40
N THR A 78 22.77 -6.19 -6.51
CA THR A 78 21.68 -6.47 -5.56
C THR A 78 20.42 -6.75 -6.38
N PRO A 79 19.63 -7.80 -6.09
CA PRO A 79 18.46 -8.16 -6.88
C PRO A 79 17.47 -7.00 -7.13
N MET A 80 17.38 -6.03 -6.19
CA MET A 80 16.59 -4.81 -6.37
C MET A 80 17.11 -3.91 -7.49
N ALA A 81 18.42 -3.74 -7.66
CA ALA A 81 19.01 -2.93 -8.74
C ALA A 81 18.68 -3.50 -10.14
N SER A 82 18.62 -4.83 -10.25
CA SER A 82 18.21 -5.49 -11.51
C SER A 82 16.71 -5.34 -11.82
N LEU A 83 15.88 -5.16 -10.79
CA LEU A 83 14.43 -4.99 -10.95
C LEU A 83 14.07 -3.52 -11.20
N SER A 84 14.73 -2.61 -10.49
CA SER A 84 14.62 -1.18 -10.70
C SER A 84 14.97 -0.83 -12.14
N SER A 85 16.09 -1.33 -12.66
CA SER A 85 16.52 -1.12 -14.06
C SER A 85 15.54 -1.67 -15.11
N ARG A 86 14.94 -2.85 -14.90
CA ARG A 86 13.92 -3.39 -15.82
C ARG A 86 12.64 -2.58 -15.82
N PHE A 87 12.12 -2.25 -14.64
CA PHE A 87 10.95 -1.39 -14.49
C PHE A 87 11.19 -0.03 -15.16
N TRP A 88 12.39 0.54 -14.99
CA TRP A 88 12.85 1.78 -15.65
C TRP A 88 12.76 1.74 -17.16
N VAL A 89 13.30 0.70 -17.79
CA VAL A 89 13.33 0.60 -19.26
C VAL A 89 11.92 0.65 -19.84
N ARG A 90 10.93 0.10 -19.11
CA ARG A 90 9.55 -0.03 -19.55
C ARG A 90 8.66 1.15 -19.16
N SER A 91 8.94 1.77 -18.02
CA SER A 91 8.21 2.94 -17.52
C SER A 91 8.61 4.25 -18.20
N ARG A 92 9.62 4.24 -19.09
CA ARG A 92 9.96 5.41 -19.92
C ARG A 92 8.71 5.96 -20.61
N PRO A 93 8.49 7.28 -20.55
CA PRO A 93 7.30 7.88 -21.12
C PRO A 93 7.25 7.59 -22.63
N ARG A 94 6.22 6.85 -23.06
CA ARG A 94 5.74 6.99 -24.44
C ARG A 94 5.36 8.45 -24.58
N SER A 95 5.90 9.13 -25.59
CA SER A 95 5.69 10.56 -25.83
C SER A 95 4.26 10.99 -25.52
N LEU A 96 4.07 11.70 -24.41
CA LEU A 96 2.81 12.33 -24.02
C LEU A 96 2.64 13.61 -24.86
N HIS A 97 2.59 13.47 -26.19
CA HIS A 97 2.12 14.53 -27.07
C HIS A 97 0.61 14.34 -27.27
N SER A 98 -0.20 14.67 -26.25
CA SER A 98 -1.62 15.07 -26.44
C SER A 98 -2.40 15.40 -25.17
N LEU A 99 -1.93 15.12 -23.96
CA LEU A 99 -2.76 15.27 -22.74
C LEU A 99 -2.65 16.63 -22.02
N SER A 100 -2.05 17.65 -22.64
CA SER A 100 -1.84 18.96 -22.00
C SER A 100 -2.90 20.02 -22.30
N SER A 101 -4.11 19.67 -22.75
CA SER A 101 -5.13 20.68 -23.09
C SER A 101 -6.57 20.38 -22.73
N GLN A 102 -6.90 19.29 -22.03
CA GLN A 102 -8.25 19.07 -21.52
C GLN A 102 -8.21 18.16 -20.28
N CYS A 103 -8.21 18.75 -19.08
CA CYS A 103 -8.87 18.15 -17.94
C CYS A 103 -10.34 18.59 -17.99
N PRO A 104 -11.30 17.76 -18.40
CA PRO A 104 -12.70 18.07 -18.21
C PRO A 104 -13.08 17.59 -16.80
N LEU A 105 -12.63 18.32 -15.78
CA LEU A 105 -13.36 18.33 -14.51
C LEU A 105 -14.52 19.31 -14.75
N PRO A 106 -15.78 18.84 -14.82
CA PRO A 106 -16.89 19.75 -15.00
C PRO A 106 -16.99 20.64 -13.76
N HIS A 107 -16.80 21.94 -13.97
CA HIS A 107 -17.27 23.00 -13.09
C HIS A 107 -18.80 22.93 -13.04
N SER A 108 -19.36 21.99 -12.30
CA SER A 108 -20.80 21.93 -12.07
C SER A 108 -21.09 21.16 -10.78
N ILE A 109 -21.52 21.94 -9.78
CA ILE A 109 -22.23 21.53 -8.56
C ILE A 109 -21.33 21.21 -7.34
N CYS A 110 -20.78 22.28 -6.75
CA CYS A 110 -20.57 22.36 -5.30
C CYS A 110 -21.45 23.53 -4.78
N PRO A 111 -22.53 23.30 -4.03
CA PRO A 111 -23.31 24.37 -3.41
C PRO A 111 -22.65 24.92 -2.13
N PHE A 112 -21.47 24.42 -1.74
CA PHE A 112 -20.79 24.85 -0.52
C PHE A 112 -19.46 25.53 -0.88
N PRO A 113 -19.24 26.79 -0.46
CA PRO A 113 -17.94 27.38 -0.50
C PRO A 113 -17.12 26.79 0.65
N THR A 114 -16.30 25.78 0.36
CA THR A 114 -15.17 25.43 1.23
C THR A 114 -13.89 25.78 0.50
N ASP A 115 -13.21 26.76 1.08
CA ASP A 115 -11.87 27.22 0.77
C ASP A 115 -10.90 26.01 0.70
N SER A 116 -10.10 25.93 -0.36
CA SER A 116 -9.21 24.83 -0.77
C SER A 116 -9.88 23.51 -1.21
N GLN A 117 -9.79 23.18 -2.51
CA GLN A 117 -9.94 21.80 -2.97
C GLN A 117 -8.79 20.98 -2.38
N GLU A 118 -9.09 19.97 -1.57
CA GLU A 118 -8.07 19.07 -1.03
C GLU A 118 -7.30 18.40 -2.19
N PRO A 119 -5.96 18.24 -2.06
CA PRO A 119 -5.18 17.53 -3.05
C PRO A 119 -5.61 16.07 -3.16
N VAL A 120 -5.65 15.54 -4.39
CA VAL A 120 -5.78 14.10 -4.58
C VAL A 120 -4.46 13.44 -4.17
N SER A 121 -4.50 12.53 -3.22
CA SER A 121 -3.33 11.86 -2.64
C SER A 121 -3.33 10.38 -2.98
N PHE A 122 -2.27 9.90 -3.61
CA PHE A 122 -2.03 8.47 -3.79
C PHE A 122 -0.97 8.00 -2.81
N ARG A 123 -1.28 6.95 -2.05
CA ARG A 123 -0.45 6.45 -0.95
C ARG A 123 -0.32 4.94 -1.00
N VAL A 124 0.91 4.45 -1.01
CA VAL A 124 1.24 3.07 -0.70
C VAL A 124 1.77 3.04 0.73
N ILE A 125 1.04 2.34 1.60
CA ILE A 125 1.36 2.22 3.01
C ILE A 125 1.83 0.79 3.27
N ARG A 126 2.97 0.70 3.95
CA ARG A 126 3.55 -0.53 4.46
C ARG A 126 3.67 -0.45 5.97
N THR A 127 3.43 -1.57 6.63
CA THR A 127 3.73 -1.75 8.04
C THR A 127 4.46 -3.08 8.24
N SER A 128 5.67 -3.01 8.78
CA SER A 128 6.49 -4.16 9.14
C SER A 128 6.54 -4.26 10.67
N SER A 129 6.06 -5.37 11.21
CA SER A 129 6.17 -5.73 12.62
C SER A 129 7.28 -6.77 12.77
N LEU A 130 8.41 -6.38 13.35
CA LEU A 130 9.56 -7.26 13.54
C LEU A 130 9.52 -7.75 15.00
N TYR A 131 9.24 -9.04 15.20
CA TYR A 131 9.06 -9.62 16.53
C TYR A 131 10.37 -10.13 17.14
N ASN A 132 11.23 -10.68 16.29
CA ASN A 132 12.58 -11.13 16.63
C ASN A 132 13.41 -11.24 15.34
N ARG A 133 14.64 -11.73 15.43
CA ARG A 133 15.53 -11.87 14.26
C ARG A 133 15.01 -12.79 13.15
N SER A 134 14.13 -13.73 13.47
CA SER A 134 13.64 -14.76 12.56
C SER A 134 12.19 -14.57 12.14
N TRP A 135 11.45 -13.66 12.78
CA TRP A 135 10.02 -13.50 12.57
C TRP A 135 9.64 -12.04 12.37
N THR A 136 9.16 -11.76 11.15
CA THR A 136 8.64 -10.47 10.72
C THR A 136 7.29 -10.68 10.04
N GLN A 137 6.31 -9.86 10.41
CA GLN A 137 5.02 -9.78 9.75
C GLN A 137 4.92 -8.47 8.99
N ASN A 138 4.46 -8.55 7.75
CA ASN A 138 4.33 -7.39 6.88
C ASN A 138 2.87 -7.17 6.51
N GLN A 139 2.47 -5.92 6.35
CA GLN A 139 1.18 -5.53 5.80
C GLN A 139 1.41 -4.43 4.76
N GLY A 140 0.55 -4.39 3.76
CA GLY A 140 0.66 -3.47 2.64
C GLY A 140 -0.72 -3.10 2.12
N SER A 141 -0.90 -1.83 1.78
CA SER A 141 -2.16 -1.31 1.22
C SER A 141 -1.87 -0.11 0.33
N VAL A 142 -2.75 0.10 -0.64
CA VAL A 142 -2.67 1.25 -1.54
C VAL A 142 -3.99 2.00 -1.51
N TRP A 143 -3.90 3.32 -1.42
CA TRP A 143 -5.00 4.22 -1.19
C TRP A 143 -4.98 5.34 -2.22
N LEU A 144 -6.16 5.68 -2.72
CA LEU A 144 -6.42 6.93 -3.44
C LEU A 144 -7.34 7.75 -2.54
N ASP A 145 -6.81 8.84 -2.00
CA ASP A 145 -7.36 9.59 -0.88
C ASP A 145 -7.67 8.67 0.30
N ASP A 146 -8.95 8.50 0.62
CA ASP A 146 -9.43 7.63 1.68
C ASP A 146 -10.00 6.30 1.16
N VAL A 147 -9.92 6.05 -0.15
CA VAL A 147 -10.42 4.82 -0.79
C VAL A 147 -9.28 3.82 -0.92
N GLN A 148 -9.39 2.68 -0.24
CA GLN A 148 -8.46 1.57 -0.45
C GLN A 148 -8.69 0.95 -1.82
N ILE A 149 -7.67 1.00 -2.67
CA ILE A 149 -7.73 0.45 -4.04
C ILE A 149 -6.99 -0.88 -4.18
N HIS A 150 -5.97 -1.11 -3.35
CA HIS A 150 -5.26 -2.39 -3.28
C HIS A 150 -5.01 -2.86 -1.85
N ALA A 151 -5.00 -4.18 -1.67
CA ALA A 151 -4.50 -4.86 -0.48
C ALA A 151 -3.37 -5.81 -0.85
N TRP A 152 -2.32 -5.88 -0.04
CA TRP A 152 -1.22 -6.81 -0.28
C TRP A 152 -1.54 -8.20 0.29
N ASP A 153 -1.43 -9.24 -0.55
CA ASP A 153 -1.51 -10.63 -0.10
C ASP A 153 -0.11 -11.20 0.12
N ASN A 154 0.27 -11.42 1.38
CA ASN A 154 1.57 -11.99 1.74
C ASN A 154 1.78 -13.42 1.23
N LYS A 155 0.72 -14.21 1.06
CA LYS A 155 0.85 -15.61 0.62
C LYS A 155 1.17 -15.68 -0.86
N ASN A 156 0.41 -14.93 -1.65
CA ASN A 156 0.56 -14.89 -3.09
C ASN A 156 1.65 -13.91 -3.55
N ARG A 157 2.04 -12.97 -2.69
CA ARG A 157 3.02 -11.90 -2.96
C ARG A 157 2.57 -11.01 -4.13
N THR A 158 1.30 -10.64 -4.11
CA THR A 158 0.65 -9.85 -5.16
C THR A 158 -0.33 -8.87 -4.56
N PHE A 159 -0.56 -7.75 -5.24
CA PHE A 159 -1.67 -6.85 -4.94
C PHE A 159 -3.01 -7.46 -5.36
N VAL A 160 -3.96 -7.42 -4.43
CA VAL A 160 -5.37 -7.73 -4.64
C VAL A 160 -6.11 -6.42 -4.88
N PHE A 161 -6.71 -6.30 -6.05
CA PHE A 161 -7.44 -5.12 -6.51
C PHE A 161 -8.83 -5.12 -5.86
N ARG A 162 -9.18 -4.02 -5.20
CA ARG A 162 -10.51 -3.86 -4.56
C ARG A 162 -11.57 -3.35 -5.51
N TRP A 163 -11.13 -2.71 -6.60
CA TRP A 163 -12.01 -2.12 -7.61
C TRP A 163 -11.59 -2.57 -9.01
N PRO A 164 -12.53 -2.73 -9.96
CA PRO A 164 -12.21 -3.11 -11.33
C PRO A 164 -11.29 -2.10 -12.04
N TRP A 165 -11.43 -0.80 -11.72
CA TRP A 165 -10.62 0.28 -12.29
C TRP A 165 -9.29 0.49 -11.58
N ALA A 166 -9.03 -0.19 -10.45
CA ALA A 166 -7.82 0.03 -9.66
C ALA A 166 -6.53 -0.38 -10.39
N GLN A 167 -6.62 -1.13 -11.49
CA GLN A 167 -5.49 -1.40 -12.38
C GLN A 167 -5.06 -0.17 -13.20
N GLY A 168 -5.95 0.80 -13.40
CA GLY A 168 -5.71 1.92 -14.30
C GLY A 168 -5.38 1.44 -15.72
N ASP A 169 -4.33 2.01 -16.29
CA ASP A 169 -3.78 1.70 -17.62
C ASP A 169 -2.60 0.73 -17.58
N LEU A 170 -2.31 0.13 -16.43
CA LEU A 170 -1.15 -0.75 -16.27
C LEU A 170 -1.28 -2.01 -17.11
N SER A 171 -0.23 -2.31 -17.87
CA SER A 171 -0.06 -3.62 -18.48
C SER A 171 0.10 -4.72 -17.42
N ASN A 172 -0.14 -5.97 -17.81
CA ASN A 172 0.07 -7.11 -16.92
C ASN A 172 1.54 -7.22 -16.50
N GLU A 173 2.47 -6.86 -17.39
CA GLU A 173 3.90 -6.84 -17.13
C GLU A 173 4.27 -5.77 -16.09
N GLU A 174 3.80 -4.52 -16.25
CA GLU A 174 4.03 -3.45 -15.26
C GLU A 174 3.45 -3.82 -13.90
N ARG A 175 2.28 -4.45 -13.87
CA ARG A 175 1.67 -4.97 -12.64
C ARG A 175 2.55 -6.02 -11.96
N MET A 176 3.03 -7.02 -12.71
CA MET A 176 3.90 -8.07 -12.17
C MET A 176 5.21 -7.49 -11.64
N GLU A 177 5.79 -6.51 -12.33
CA GLU A 177 6.98 -5.81 -11.88
C GLU A 177 6.72 -4.99 -10.61
N ALA A 178 5.57 -4.33 -10.49
CA ALA A 178 5.18 -3.62 -9.28
C ALA A 178 5.03 -4.58 -8.08
N ASP A 179 4.39 -5.74 -8.27
CA ASP A 179 4.29 -6.80 -7.25
C ASP A 179 5.68 -7.27 -6.81
N GLN A 180 6.57 -7.55 -7.77
CA GLN A 180 7.92 -8.02 -7.50
C GLN A 180 8.78 -6.96 -6.81
N LEU A 181 8.74 -5.72 -7.29
CA LEU A 181 9.43 -4.58 -6.70
C LEU A 181 8.98 -4.38 -5.26
N PHE A 182 7.67 -4.40 -5.01
CA PHE A 182 7.12 -4.26 -3.67
C PHE A 182 7.68 -5.36 -2.77
N TYR A 183 7.55 -6.63 -3.17
CA TYR A 183 8.06 -7.78 -2.40
C TYR A 183 9.58 -7.75 -2.15
N SER A 184 10.39 -7.46 -3.16
CA SER A 184 11.84 -7.36 -3.00
C SER A 184 12.24 -6.23 -2.05
N ASN A 185 11.54 -5.10 -2.14
CA ASN A 185 11.71 -3.95 -1.26
C ASN A 185 11.34 -4.27 0.20
N TYR A 186 10.32 -5.11 0.45
CA TYR A 186 10.04 -5.62 1.81
C TYR A 186 11.22 -6.36 2.40
N ILE A 187 11.72 -7.35 1.66
CA ILE A 187 12.79 -8.23 2.16
C ILE A 187 14.02 -7.40 2.47
N PHE A 188 14.42 -6.56 1.51
CA PHE A 188 15.64 -5.77 1.63
C PHE A 188 15.62 -4.85 2.84
N TYR A 189 14.60 -4.00 2.99
CA TYR A 189 14.60 -3.06 4.11
C TYR A 189 14.40 -3.73 5.45
N ASN A 190 13.64 -4.83 5.53
CA ASN A 190 13.58 -5.61 6.76
C ASN A 190 14.97 -6.14 7.16
N LEU A 191 15.77 -6.63 6.20
CA LEU A 191 17.16 -7.03 6.46
C LEU A 191 18.02 -5.86 6.95
N VAL A 192 17.89 -4.68 6.33
CA VAL A 192 18.59 -3.46 6.79
C VAL A 192 18.26 -3.17 8.27
N TYR A 193 16.99 -3.25 8.67
CA TYR A 193 16.62 -3.07 10.08
C TYR A 193 17.19 -4.16 10.99
N HIS A 194 17.18 -5.43 10.56
CA HIS A 194 17.75 -6.55 11.32
C HIS A 194 19.26 -6.38 11.55
N ASP A 195 20.01 -5.95 10.53
CA ASP A 195 21.46 -5.77 10.61
C ASP A 195 21.85 -4.60 11.52
N HIS A 196 20.97 -3.61 11.68
CA HIS A 196 21.25 -2.38 12.43
C HIS A 196 20.57 -2.31 13.80
N VAL A 197 19.91 -3.38 14.28
CA VAL A 197 19.19 -3.40 15.57
C VAL A 197 20.04 -2.83 16.72
N SER A 198 21.27 -3.31 16.88
CA SER A 198 22.15 -2.86 17.96
C SER A 198 22.66 -1.43 17.74
N GLN A 199 23.08 -1.09 16.52
CA GLN A 199 23.67 0.21 16.20
C GLN A 199 22.65 1.35 16.35
N TRP A 200 21.41 1.10 15.94
CA TRP A 200 20.29 2.04 15.98
C TRP A 200 19.50 1.96 17.28
N GLN A 201 19.93 1.14 18.24
CA GLN A 201 19.27 0.94 19.52
C GLN A 201 17.77 0.62 19.34
N LEU A 202 17.48 -0.35 18.47
CA LEU A 202 16.15 -0.89 18.26
C LEU A 202 15.92 -2.02 19.26
N GLU A 203 14.71 -2.11 19.80
CA GLU A 203 14.34 -3.16 20.75
C GLU A 203 13.16 -3.95 20.21
N TYR A 204 13.31 -5.28 20.17
CA TYR A 204 12.23 -6.17 19.75
C TYR A 204 11.15 -6.28 20.85
N PRO A 205 9.87 -6.39 20.48
CA PRO A 205 9.32 -6.21 19.13
C PRO A 205 9.24 -4.71 18.77
N PHE A 206 9.48 -4.39 17.50
CA PHE A 206 9.28 -3.02 17.00
C PHE A 206 8.54 -3.00 15.68
N GLN A 207 7.91 -1.86 15.40
CA GLN A 207 7.19 -1.61 14.17
C GLN A 207 7.86 -0.50 13.36
N VAL A 208 7.98 -0.75 12.07
CA VAL A 208 8.37 0.23 11.07
C VAL A 208 7.22 0.44 10.12
N GLN A 209 6.91 1.70 9.80
CA GLN A 209 5.93 2.06 8.81
C GLN A 209 6.62 2.79 7.67
N MET A 210 6.22 2.50 6.44
CA MET A 210 6.67 3.22 5.25
C MET A 210 5.45 3.75 4.52
N GLU A 211 5.55 4.99 4.07
CA GLU A 211 4.57 5.63 3.23
C GLU A 211 5.29 6.19 1.99
N ILE A 212 4.84 5.81 0.80
CA ILE A 212 5.34 6.34 -0.48
C ILE A 212 4.16 6.76 -1.36
N GLY A 213 4.29 7.87 -2.07
CA GLY A 213 3.17 8.40 -2.83
C GLY A 213 3.44 9.69 -3.56
N CYS A 214 2.37 10.26 -4.11
CA CYS A 214 2.37 11.58 -4.72
C CYS A 214 1.03 12.28 -4.48
N GLU A 215 1.07 13.62 -4.41
CA GLU A 215 -0.09 14.50 -4.31
C GLU A 215 -0.26 15.28 -5.62
N LEU A 216 -1.51 15.35 -6.10
CA LEU A 216 -1.94 16.16 -7.23
C LEU A 216 -2.73 17.37 -6.72
N ARG A 217 -2.24 18.56 -7.04
CA ARG A 217 -2.88 19.85 -6.78
C ARG A 217 -3.16 20.57 -8.09
N ILE A 218 -4.33 21.22 -8.18
CA ILE A 218 -4.70 21.95 -9.38
C ILE A 218 -3.78 23.16 -9.54
N GLY A 219 -3.12 23.27 -10.69
CA GLY A 219 -2.25 24.41 -11.01
C GLY A 219 -0.88 24.36 -10.35
N GLU A 220 -0.58 23.34 -9.54
CA GLU A 220 0.73 23.12 -8.94
C GLU A 220 1.42 21.89 -9.55
N PRO A 221 2.76 21.83 -9.53
CA PRO A 221 3.48 20.61 -9.86
C PRO A 221 3.13 19.47 -8.90
N PHE A 222 3.17 18.23 -9.40
CA PHE A 222 3.04 17.04 -8.55
C PHE A 222 4.11 17.03 -7.46
N SER A 223 3.71 16.64 -6.25
CA SER A 223 4.61 16.52 -5.11
C SER A 223 4.72 15.05 -4.69
N GLY A 224 5.88 14.46 -4.94
CA GLY A 224 6.20 13.10 -4.49
C GLY A 224 6.67 13.08 -3.03
N PHE A 225 6.40 11.98 -2.33
CA PHE A 225 6.90 11.79 -0.97
C PHE A 225 7.24 10.32 -0.70
N MET A 226 8.23 10.13 0.17
CA MET A 226 8.48 8.86 0.82
C MET A 226 8.96 9.09 2.24
N ARG A 227 8.46 8.32 3.20
CA ARG A 227 8.69 8.51 4.63
C ARG A 227 8.78 7.15 5.33
N TYR A 228 9.65 7.07 6.33
CA TYR A 228 9.68 5.96 7.27
C TYR A 228 9.40 6.47 8.68
N ALA A 229 8.62 5.71 9.44
CA ALA A 229 8.39 5.92 10.86
C ALA A 229 8.80 4.66 11.65
N TYR A 230 9.26 4.87 12.88
CA TYR A 230 9.63 3.84 13.84
C TYR A 230 8.79 4.02 15.09
N GLN A 231 8.08 2.96 15.53
CA GLN A 231 7.17 3.00 16.69
C GLN A 231 6.19 4.20 16.62
N GLY A 232 5.63 4.44 15.44
CA GLY A 232 4.69 5.54 15.18
C GLY A 232 5.30 6.95 15.14
N THR A 233 6.63 7.08 15.21
CA THR A 233 7.33 8.38 15.16
C THR A 233 8.17 8.52 13.90
N ASP A 234 8.10 9.68 13.25
CA ASP A 234 8.89 10.01 12.04
C ASP A 234 10.37 9.71 12.24
N LEU A 235 10.96 8.90 11.35
CA LEU A 235 12.37 8.48 11.40
C LEU A 235 13.19 9.17 10.31
N ILE A 236 12.87 8.92 9.05
CA ILE A 236 13.56 9.52 7.88
C ILE A 236 12.53 9.88 6.81
N ARG A 237 12.80 10.94 6.06
CA ARG A 237 11.98 11.35 4.92
C ARG A 237 12.84 11.54 3.68
N PHE A 238 12.31 11.15 2.54
CA PHE A 238 12.96 11.34 1.25
C PHE A 238 12.72 12.74 0.74
N GLN A 239 13.78 13.38 0.24
CA GLN A 239 13.76 14.72 -0.35
C GLN A 239 14.73 14.76 -1.52
N ASN A 240 14.21 15.08 -2.70
CA ASN A 240 14.91 15.00 -3.97
C ASN A 240 15.45 13.58 -4.16
N THR A 241 16.77 13.38 -4.10
CA THR A 241 17.44 12.07 -4.24
C THR A 241 18.13 11.61 -2.94
N SER A 242 17.71 12.15 -1.79
CA SER A 242 18.38 11.91 -0.51
C SER A 242 17.41 11.72 0.65
N TRP A 243 17.79 10.86 1.59
CA TRP A 243 17.13 10.69 2.87
C TRP A 243 17.58 11.75 3.86
N ARG A 244 16.61 12.37 4.54
CA ARG A 244 16.83 13.37 5.59
C ARG A 244 16.32 12.83 6.92
N PRO A 245 17.10 12.99 8.01
CA PRO A 245 16.69 12.55 9.33
C PRO A 245 15.56 13.41 9.87
N SER A 246 14.60 12.78 10.54
CA SER A 246 13.59 13.48 11.33
C SER A 246 14.21 13.94 12.66
N PRO A 247 13.99 15.19 13.09
CA PRO A 247 14.40 15.65 14.42
C PRO A 247 13.85 14.78 15.56
N LYS A 248 12.63 14.24 15.39
CA LYS A 248 11.97 13.37 16.39
C LYS A 248 12.67 12.02 16.58
N GLY A 249 13.40 11.56 15.57
CA GLY A 249 14.11 10.26 15.61
C GLY A 249 15.53 10.35 16.19
N GLY A 250 16.02 11.54 16.57
CA GLY A 250 17.31 11.71 17.25
C GLY A 250 18.51 11.11 16.51
N SER A 251 19.46 10.54 17.26
CA SER A 251 20.65 9.88 16.71
C SER A 251 20.31 8.71 15.78
N ARG A 252 19.25 7.96 16.09
CA ARG A 252 18.76 6.86 15.27
C ARG A 252 18.38 7.32 13.85
N ALA A 253 17.67 8.45 13.74
CA ALA A 253 17.33 9.02 12.44
C ALA A 253 18.57 9.41 11.63
N GLN A 254 19.59 9.97 12.27
CA GLN A 254 20.84 10.35 11.60
C GLN A 254 21.58 9.11 11.07
N GLN A 255 21.69 8.06 11.89
CA GLN A 255 22.33 6.81 11.49
C GLN A 255 21.55 6.13 10.35
N ALA A 256 20.21 6.02 10.48
CA ALA A 256 19.36 5.45 9.43
C ALA A 256 19.47 6.23 8.12
N SER A 257 19.43 7.56 8.19
CA SER A 257 19.61 8.42 7.01
C SER A 257 20.97 8.22 6.35
N SER A 258 22.05 8.08 7.13
CA SER A 258 23.39 7.82 6.60
C SER A 258 23.46 6.48 5.85
N VAL A 259 22.86 5.42 6.39
CA VAL A 259 22.81 4.10 5.76
C VAL A 259 21.96 4.11 4.48
N PHE A 260 20.74 4.67 4.55
CA PHE A 260 19.84 4.71 3.39
C PHE A 260 20.41 5.56 2.24
N ASN A 261 21.22 6.58 2.54
CA ASN A 261 21.89 7.39 1.52
C ASN A 261 23.04 6.68 0.79
N GLN A 262 23.47 5.49 1.23
CA GLN A 262 24.48 4.68 0.52
C GLN A 262 23.90 3.98 -0.72
N TYR A 263 22.57 3.79 -0.76
CA TYR A 263 21.89 3.13 -1.87
C TYR A 263 21.52 4.12 -2.98
N HIS A 264 22.53 4.68 -3.65
CA HIS A 264 22.34 5.73 -4.66
C HIS A 264 21.39 5.34 -5.80
N GLU A 265 21.54 4.12 -6.35
CA GLU A 265 20.66 3.63 -7.43
C GLU A 265 19.20 3.51 -6.99
N ASP A 266 18.95 3.01 -5.77
CA ASP A 266 17.60 2.92 -5.22
C ASP A 266 17.01 4.31 -4.94
N ASN A 267 17.83 5.28 -4.56
CA ASN A 267 17.40 6.66 -4.31
C ASN A 267 17.02 7.37 -5.62
N GLU A 268 17.82 7.23 -6.68
CA GLU A 268 17.46 7.74 -8.01
C GLU A 268 16.17 7.09 -8.52
N PHE A 269 16.06 5.75 -8.43
CA PHE A 269 14.83 5.03 -8.74
C PHE A 269 13.62 5.55 -7.94
N THR A 270 13.79 5.78 -6.64
CA THR A 270 12.71 6.26 -5.77
C THR A 270 12.25 7.66 -6.16
N HIS A 271 13.18 8.57 -6.41
CA HIS A 271 12.87 9.93 -6.85
C HIS A 271 12.02 9.94 -8.12
N GLU A 272 12.41 9.10 -9.06
CA GLU A 272 11.91 9.07 -10.42
C GLU A 272 10.57 8.27 -10.45
N LEU A 273 10.38 7.29 -9.56
CA LEU A 273 9.10 6.64 -9.24
C LEU A 273 8.07 7.65 -8.71
N ILE A 274 8.43 8.49 -7.73
CA ILE A 274 7.48 9.43 -7.08
C ILE A 274 7.21 10.70 -7.91
N THR A 275 8.15 11.10 -8.79
CA THR A 275 8.00 12.31 -9.62
C THR A 275 7.51 12.03 -11.05
N GLY A 276 7.78 10.83 -11.59
CA GLY A 276 7.37 10.45 -12.95
C GLY A 276 6.23 9.45 -12.96
N TYR A 277 6.47 8.25 -12.43
CA TYR A 277 5.51 7.14 -12.54
C TYR A 277 4.24 7.36 -11.72
N CYS A 278 4.37 7.76 -10.45
CA CYS A 278 3.22 7.94 -9.56
C CYS A 278 2.20 8.95 -10.13
N PRO A 279 2.59 10.17 -10.56
CA PRO A 279 1.68 11.10 -11.23
C PRO A 279 0.94 10.51 -12.42
N ARG A 280 1.66 9.81 -13.32
CA ARG A 280 1.05 9.17 -14.49
C ARG A 280 0.00 8.15 -14.08
N TYR A 281 0.34 7.29 -13.11
CA TYR A 281 -0.56 6.26 -12.64
C TYR A 281 -1.80 6.83 -11.97
N VAL A 282 -1.65 7.88 -11.15
CA VAL A 282 -2.79 8.58 -10.53
C VAL A 282 -3.71 9.18 -11.58
N LEU A 283 -3.17 9.85 -12.60
CA LEU A 283 -3.98 10.38 -13.69
C LEU A 283 -4.77 9.29 -14.42
N SER A 284 -4.16 8.13 -14.65
CA SER A 284 -4.84 6.97 -15.22
C SER A 284 -5.97 6.44 -14.32
N LEU A 285 -5.72 6.31 -13.02
CA LEU A 285 -6.74 5.88 -12.05
C LEU A 285 -7.93 6.85 -12.03
N LEU A 286 -7.67 8.15 -12.08
CA LEU A 286 -8.71 9.19 -12.10
C LEU A 286 -9.54 9.15 -13.40
N ASP A 287 -8.93 8.81 -14.52
CA ASP A 287 -9.63 8.69 -15.81
C ASP A 287 -10.46 7.41 -15.89
N VAL A 288 -9.84 6.25 -15.66
CA VAL A 288 -10.50 4.93 -15.74
C VAL A 288 -11.54 4.77 -14.64
N GLY A 289 -11.24 5.25 -13.43
CA GLY A 289 -12.12 5.17 -12.26
C GLY A 289 -13.15 6.28 -12.16
N LYS A 290 -13.23 7.20 -13.14
CA LYS A 290 -14.05 8.41 -13.08
C LYS A 290 -15.50 8.15 -12.65
N ALA A 291 -16.14 7.15 -13.24
CA ALA A 291 -17.54 6.83 -12.94
C ALA A 291 -17.77 6.44 -11.48
N ASP A 292 -16.88 5.63 -10.91
CA ASP A 292 -16.99 5.17 -9.53
C ASP A 292 -16.51 6.24 -8.53
N LEU A 293 -15.46 7.00 -8.87
CA LEU A 293 -14.91 8.06 -8.03
C LEU A 293 -15.84 9.27 -7.93
N GLN A 294 -16.58 9.57 -9.01
CA GLN A 294 -17.55 10.66 -9.06
C GLN A 294 -18.99 10.20 -8.76
N ARG A 295 -19.19 8.94 -8.40
CA ARG A 295 -20.52 8.43 -8.03
C ARG A 295 -21.08 9.22 -6.87
N GLN A 296 -22.40 9.27 -6.77
CA GLN A 296 -23.09 9.87 -5.62
C GLN A 296 -24.02 8.83 -5.03
N VAL A 297 -23.81 8.51 -3.76
CA VAL A 297 -24.65 7.55 -3.02
C VAL A 297 -25.41 8.32 -1.94
N ARG A 298 -26.74 8.15 -1.93
CA ARG A 298 -27.62 8.83 -1.00
C ARG A 298 -27.50 8.25 0.41
N PRO A 299 -27.35 9.08 1.46
CA PRO A 299 -27.37 8.59 2.83
C PRO A 299 -28.74 8.01 3.20
N GLU A 300 -28.70 7.00 4.05
CA GLU A 300 -29.79 6.66 4.96
C GLU A 300 -29.53 7.30 6.31
N ALA A 301 -30.59 7.72 7.00
CA ALA A 301 -30.47 8.27 8.33
C ALA A 301 -31.59 7.79 9.25
N TRP A 302 -31.28 7.73 10.54
CA TRP A 302 -32.24 7.37 11.59
C TRP A 302 -31.84 8.01 12.92
N LEU A 303 -32.80 8.10 13.83
CA LEU A 303 -32.61 8.69 15.15
C LEU A 303 -32.61 7.60 16.22
N SER A 304 -31.81 7.79 17.26
CA SER A 304 -31.82 6.94 18.45
C SER A 304 -31.54 7.75 19.72
N ALA A 305 -31.84 7.17 20.87
CA ALA A 305 -31.39 7.69 22.16
C ALA A 305 -30.02 7.10 22.50
N GLY A 306 -29.07 7.97 22.85
CA GLY A 306 -27.76 7.59 23.37
C GLY A 306 -27.77 7.34 24.88
N PRO A 307 -26.60 7.01 25.46
CA PRO A 307 -26.42 6.95 26.91
C PRO A 307 -26.85 8.25 27.59
N SER A 308 -27.65 8.15 28.66
CA SER A 308 -28.09 9.35 29.38
C SER A 308 -26.88 10.04 30.05
N PRO A 309 -26.67 11.34 29.81
CA PRO A 309 -25.56 12.08 30.43
C PRO A 309 -25.84 12.42 31.90
N GLY A 310 -27.06 12.16 32.40
CA GLY A 310 -27.41 12.34 33.80
C GLY A 310 -28.93 12.39 34.02
N PRO A 311 -29.39 12.42 35.28
CA PRO A 311 -30.81 12.49 35.61
C PRO A 311 -31.52 13.64 34.90
N GLY A 312 -32.66 13.36 34.27
CA GLY A 312 -33.46 14.36 33.55
C GLY A 312 -32.90 14.79 32.20
N HIS A 313 -31.78 14.22 31.76
CA HIS A 313 -31.15 14.51 30.47
C HIS A 313 -31.20 13.30 29.53
N LEU A 314 -31.22 13.61 28.24
CA LEU A 314 -31.29 12.66 27.14
C LEU A 314 -30.23 13.05 26.12
N GLN A 315 -29.45 12.07 25.68
CA GLN A 315 -28.60 12.24 24.52
C GLN A 315 -29.39 11.80 23.29
N LEU A 316 -29.57 12.71 22.34
CA LEU A 316 -30.12 12.40 21.03
C LEU A 316 -29.00 12.03 20.08
N VAL A 317 -29.23 11.04 19.23
CA VAL A 317 -28.24 10.58 18.26
C VAL A 317 -28.87 10.53 16.88
N CYS A 318 -28.25 11.22 15.93
CA CYS A 318 -28.55 11.12 14.51
C CYS A 318 -27.48 10.27 13.84
N HIS A 319 -27.90 9.19 13.23
CA HIS A 319 -27.05 8.30 12.46
C HIS A 319 -27.21 8.61 10.98
N VAL A 320 -26.11 8.74 10.26
CA VAL A 320 -26.09 8.94 8.81
C VAL A 320 -25.14 7.92 8.22
N SER A 321 -25.61 7.09 7.29
CA SER A 321 -24.89 5.92 6.78
C SER A 321 -25.04 5.79 5.28
N GLY A 322 -24.09 5.14 4.62
CA GLY A 322 -24.19 4.79 3.21
C GLY A 322 -23.98 5.96 2.25
N PHE A 323 -23.42 7.09 2.71
CA PHE A 323 -23.19 8.24 1.85
C PHE A 323 -21.83 8.20 1.17
N TYR A 324 -21.76 8.74 -0.05
CA TYR A 324 -20.53 9.01 -0.78
C TYR A 324 -20.77 10.16 -1.77
N PRO A 325 -19.86 11.15 -1.90
CA PRO A 325 -18.51 11.24 -1.32
C PRO A 325 -18.48 11.58 0.20
N LYS A 326 -17.28 11.60 0.79
CA LYS A 326 -17.06 11.82 2.24
C LYS A 326 -17.62 13.16 2.79
N PRO A 327 -17.58 14.30 2.08
CA PRO A 327 -18.09 15.57 2.61
C PRO A 327 -19.60 15.55 2.87
N VAL A 328 -19.98 15.65 4.15
CA VAL A 328 -21.37 15.69 4.61
C VAL A 328 -21.53 16.71 5.74
N GLN A 329 -22.66 17.42 5.77
CA GLN A 329 -23.03 18.30 6.88
C GLN A 329 -24.25 17.71 7.59
N VAL A 330 -24.14 17.55 8.91
CA VAL A 330 -25.20 16.97 9.74
C VAL A 330 -25.32 17.83 10.98
N MET A 331 -26.52 18.32 11.27
CA MET A 331 -26.75 19.25 12.38
C MET A 331 -28.09 19.02 13.07
N TRP A 332 -28.11 19.14 14.40
CA TRP A 332 -29.37 19.19 15.13
C TRP A 332 -29.96 20.59 15.02
N MET A 333 -31.27 20.65 14.81
CA MET A 333 -32.03 21.85 14.53
C MET A 333 -33.24 21.95 15.47
N ARG A 334 -33.63 23.18 15.80
CA ARG A 334 -34.96 23.51 16.34
C ARG A 334 -35.61 24.49 15.38
N GLY A 335 -36.54 24.02 14.55
CA GLY A 335 -36.98 24.78 13.38
C GLY A 335 -35.78 25.06 12.46
N GLU A 336 -35.48 26.33 12.21
CA GLU A 336 -34.32 26.75 11.41
C GLU A 336 -33.04 27.03 12.23
N GLN A 337 -33.11 26.92 13.56
CA GLN A 337 -31.96 27.24 14.43
C GLN A 337 -31.06 26.03 14.65
N GLU A 338 -29.80 26.14 14.22
CA GLU A 338 -28.74 25.16 14.52
C GLU A 338 -28.43 25.09 16.02
N GLN A 339 -28.36 23.88 16.56
CA GLN A 339 -28.06 23.64 17.97
C GLN A 339 -26.56 23.61 18.20
N GLN A 340 -26.04 24.62 18.90
CA GLN A 340 -24.61 24.77 19.19
C GLN A 340 -24.01 23.62 20.02
N GLY A 341 -24.83 22.91 20.80
CA GLY A 341 -24.41 21.73 21.56
C GLY A 341 -24.23 20.46 20.72
N THR A 342 -24.35 20.57 19.39
CA THR A 342 -24.22 19.42 18.50
C THR A 342 -22.79 18.92 18.49
N GLN A 343 -22.61 17.66 18.86
CA GLN A 343 -21.33 16.97 18.90
C GLN A 343 -21.23 16.06 17.67
N ARG A 344 -20.31 16.41 16.76
CA ARG A 344 -20.03 15.61 15.57
C ARG A 344 -18.97 14.56 15.90
N GLY A 345 -19.29 13.28 15.67
CA GLY A 345 -18.33 12.19 15.78
C GLY A 345 -17.38 12.11 14.59
N ASP A 346 -16.51 11.11 14.61
CA ASP A 346 -15.64 10.79 13.49
C ASP A 346 -16.43 10.17 12.34
N VAL A 347 -15.96 10.41 11.11
CA VAL A 347 -16.51 9.76 9.92
C VAL A 347 -15.85 8.39 9.78
N LEU A 348 -16.65 7.33 9.81
CA LEU A 348 -16.19 5.95 9.78
C LEU A 348 -16.41 5.33 8.38
N PRO A 349 -15.45 4.56 7.85
CA PRO A 349 -15.59 3.92 6.55
C PRO A 349 -16.45 2.64 6.61
N HIS A 350 -17.21 2.39 5.54
CA HIS A 350 -17.82 1.09 5.25
C HIS A 350 -16.98 0.27 4.26
N ALA A 351 -17.21 -1.04 4.24
CA ALA A 351 -16.50 -1.96 3.35
C ALA A 351 -16.83 -1.78 1.86
N ASP A 352 -17.99 -1.17 1.55
CA ASP A 352 -18.45 -0.86 0.19
C ASP A 352 -17.94 0.50 -0.33
N GLY A 353 -17.07 1.16 0.43
CA GLY A 353 -16.51 2.47 0.10
C GLY A 353 -17.46 3.64 0.34
N THR A 354 -18.55 3.44 1.10
CA THR A 354 -19.39 4.52 1.65
C THR A 354 -18.97 4.88 3.07
N TRP A 355 -19.65 5.86 3.67
CA TRP A 355 -19.29 6.42 4.96
C TRP A 355 -20.44 6.35 5.96
N TYR A 356 -20.07 6.40 7.23
CA TYR A 356 -20.96 6.50 8.37
C TYR A 356 -20.54 7.68 9.25
N LEU A 357 -21.50 8.42 9.79
CA LEU A 357 -21.29 9.51 10.73
C LEU A 357 -22.38 9.49 11.80
N GLN A 358 -21.97 9.72 13.04
CA GLN A 358 -22.87 9.92 14.17
C GLN A 358 -22.77 11.37 14.64
N VAL A 359 -23.93 11.99 14.88
CA VAL A 359 -24.02 13.35 15.44
C VAL A 359 -24.97 13.34 16.62
N SER A 360 -24.46 13.70 17.80
CA SER A 360 -25.22 13.70 19.04
C SER A 360 -25.54 15.10 19.55
N LEU A 361 -26.56 15.20 20.40
CA LEU A 361 -26.93 16.41 21.12
C LEU A 361 -27.47 16.04 22.50
N ASP A 362 -26.85 16.58 23.54
CA ASP A 362 -27.32 16.42 24.92
C ASP A 362 -28.34 17.50 25.25
N VAL A 363 -29.53 17.09 25.70
CA VAL A 363 -30.63 17.99 26.06
C VAL A 363 -31.32 17.55 27.34
N LYS A 364 -32.06 18.46 27.96
CA LYS A 364 -33.04 18.05 28.98
C LYS A 364 -34.16 17.27 28.31
N ALA A 365 -34.62 16.19 28.92
CA ALA A 365 -35.63 15.31 28.33
C ALA A 365 -36.94 16.04 27.95
N LYS A 366 -37.31 17.07 28.73
CA LYS A 366 -38.49 17.92 28.48
C LYS A 366 -38.34 18.84 27.27
N GLU A 367 -37.11 19.15 26.88
CA GLU A 367 -36.78 20.05 25.78
C GLU A 367 -36.53 19.27 24.48
N ALA A 368 -36.53 17.93 24.50
CA ALA A 368 -36.26 17.11 23.31
C ALA A 368 -37.31 17.28 22.19
N ALA A 369 -38.55 17.63 22.55
CA ALA A 369 -39.62 17.82 21.58
C ALA A 369 -39.32 19.01 20.64
N GLY A 370 -39.65 18.83 19.35
CA GLY A 370 -39.44 19.84 18.31
C GLY A 370 -38.00 19.95 17.79
N LEU A 371 -37.10 19.05 18.23
CA LEU A 371 -35.78 18.91 17.63
C LEU A 371 -35.86 18.04 16.37
N SER A 372 -34.96 18.31 15.43
CA SER A 372 -34.78 17.52 14.22
C SER A 372 -33.31 17.42 13.85
N CYS A 373 -32.93 16.35 13.15
CA CYS A 373 -31.62 16.22 12.52
C CYS A 373 -31.74 16.60 11.05
N ARG A 374 -30.90 17.52 10.58
CA ARG A 374 -30.81 17.96 9.19
C ARG A 374 -29.52 17.46 8.57
N VAL A 375 -29.63 16.76 7.45
CA VAL A 375 -28.51 16.17 6.71
C VAL A 375 -28.43 16.81 5.33
N ARG A 376 -27.27 17.40 5.02
CA ARG A 376 -26.94 17.94 3.70
C ARG A 376 -25.79 17.15 3.09
N HIS A 377 -26.02 16.70 1.86
CA HIS A 377 -25.06 15.90 1.12
C HIS A 377 -25.24 16.15 -0.38
N SER A 378 -24.16 16.11 -1.17
CA SER A 378 -24.20 16.41 -2.61
C SER A 378 -25.17 15.51 -3.39
N SER A 379 -25.28 14.24 -3.00
CA SER A 379 -26.20 13.25 -3.60
C SER A 379 -27.69 13.57 -3.46
N LEU A 380 -28.04 14.51 -2.57
CA LEU A 380 -29.42 14.89 -2.32
C LEU A 380 -29.92 15.99 -3.26
N GLY A 381 -29.05 16.53 -4.14
CA GLY A 381 -29.45 17.50 -5.17
C GLY A 381 -30.04 18.80 -4.59
N GLY A 382 -29.56 19.22 -3.41
CA GLY A 382 -30.04 20.42 -2.72
C GLY A 382 -31.29 20.20 -1.84
N GLN A 383 -31.81 18.97 -1.74
CA GLN A 383 -32.93 18.64 -0.86
C GLN A 383 -32.42 18.08 0.46
N ASP A 384 -32.42 18.90 1.52
CA ASP A 384 -31.99 18.46 2.84
C ASP A 384 -32.88 17.32 3.35
N MET A 385 -32.27 16.27 3.89
CA MET A 385 -32.99 15.21 4.60
C MET A 385 -33.20 15.65 6.05
N VAL A 386 -34.44 15.67 6.52
CA VAL A 386 -34.81 16.15 7.87
C VAL A 386 -35.57 15.07 8.63
N LEU A 387 -35.03 14.65 9.77
CA LEU A 387 -35.63 13.67 10.66
C LEU A 387 -36.09 14.35 11.93
N HIS A 388 -37.36 14.23 12.27
CA HIS A 388 -37.92 14.84 13.48
C HIS A 388 -37.80 13.89 14.67
N TRP A 389 -37.37 14.41 15.81
CA TRP A 389 -37.31 13.64 17.04
C TRP A 389 -38.73 13.41 17.57
N GLU A 390 -39.19 12.17 17.49
CA GLU A 390 -40.41 11.72 18.15
C GLU A 390 -40.04 11.14 19.51
N GLN A 391 -40.64 11.69 20.58
CA GLN A 391 -40.49 11.08 21.89
C GLN A 391 -41.10 9.67 21.84
N PRO A 392 -40.38 8.62 22.30
CA PRO A 392 -40.99 7.31 22.41
C PRO A 392 -42.22 7.42 23.30
N HIS A 393 -43.41 7.22 22.74
CA HIS A 393 -44.62 7.11 23.54
C HIS A 393 -44.39 5.98 24.54
N SER A 394 -44.48 6.28 25.83
CA SER A 394 -44.35 5.26 26.86
C SER A 394 -45.34 4.14 26.52
N VAL A 395 -44.82 2.97 26.17
CA VAL A 395 -45.67 1.82 25.81
C VAL A 395 -46.64 1.54 26.96
N GLY A 396 -46.24 1.82 28.20
CA GLY A 396 -47.09 1.78 29.39
C GLY A 396 -48.30 2.74 29.36
N LEU A 397 -48.19 3.93 28.75
CA LEU A 397 -49.32 4.83 28.55
C LEU A 397 -50.29 4.29 27.49
N VAL A 398 -49.78 3.68 26.42
CA VAL A 398 -50.64 3.03 25.40
C VAL A 398 -51.36 1.82 26.01
N PHE A 399 -50.66 1.01 26.82
CA PHE A 399 -51.25 -0.08 27.59
C PHE A 399 -52.35 0.41 28.54
N LEU A 400 -52.11 1.48 29.29
CA LEU A 400 -53.12 2.05 30.20
C LEU A 400 -54.33 2.61 29.46
N VAL A 401 -54.12 3.35 28.37
CA VAL A 401 -55.21 4.03 27.64
C VAL A 401 -56.05 3.06 26.81
N VAL A 402 -55.48 1.97 26.31
CA VAL A 402 -56.20 1.03 25.44
C VAL A 402 -56.70 -0.20 26.18
N ILE A 403 -55.87 -0.83 27.03
CA ILE A 403 -56.23 -2.12 27.64
C ILE A 403 -57.19 -1.94 28.83
N VAL A 404 -56.99 -0.92 29.67
CA VAL A 404 -57.84 -0.72 30.86
C VAL A 404 -59.32 -0.49 30.47
N PRO A 405 -59.65 0.37 29.49
CA PRO A 405 -61.04 0.53 29.05
C PRO A 405 -61.63 -0.73 28.42
N LEU A 406 -60.85 -1.48 27.63
CA LEU A 406 -61.30 -2.74 27.03
C LEU A 406 -61.66 -3.78 28.10
N VAL A 407 -60.86 -3.91 29.15
CA VAL A 407 -61.14 -4.81 30.28
C VAL A 407 -62.39 -4.37 31.04
N LEU A 408 -62.57 -3.06 31.28
CA LEU A 408 -63.75 -2.53 31.95
C LEU A 408 -65.03 -2.76 31.11
N LEU A 409 -64.96 -2.56 29.79
CA LEU A 409 -66.07 -2.81 28.87
C LEU A 409 -66.43 -4.30 28.81
N ALA A 410 -65.43 -5.19 28.77
CA ALA A 410 -65.67 -6.63 28.81
C ALA A 410 -66.29 -7.07 30.15
N GLY A 411 -65.82 -6.51 31.27
CA GLY A 411 -66.39 -6.75 32.60
C GLY A 411 -67.84 -6.26 32.71
N LEU A 412 -68.15 -5.08 32.17
CA LEU A 412 -69.51 -4.54 32.11
C LEU A 412 -70.42 -5.41 31.24
N ALA A 413 -69.95 -5.83 30.06
CA ALA A 413 -70.72 -6.71 29.17
C ALA A 413 -71.03 -8.05 29.83
N TRP A 414 -70.05 -8.67 30.51
CA TRP A 414 -70.27 -9.90 31.28
C TRP A 414 -71.28 -9.66 32.42
N TRP A 415 -71.11 -8.59 33.21
CA TRP A 415 -72.01 -8.30 34.31
C TRP A 415 -73.47 -8.08 33.85
N LEU A 416 -73.67 -7.38 32.73
CA LEU A 416 -74.99 -7.21 32.11
C LEU A 416 -75.56 -8.54 31.61
N TRP A 417 -74.73 -9.40 31.00
CA TRP A 417 -75.16 -10.72 30.52
C TRP A 417 -75.57 -11.67 31.64
N LYS A 418 -74.98 -11.53 32.83
CA LYS A 418 -75.33 -12.34 34.01
C LYS A 418 -76.58 -11.83 34.76
N ARG A 419 -77.03 -10.60 34.47
CA ARG A 419 -78.19 -9.95 35.10
C ARG A 419 -79.49 -10.07 34.30
N TRP A 420 -79.39 -10.36 33.00
CA TRP A 420 -80.49 -10.85 32.17
C TRP A 420 -80.60 -12.37 32.31
#